data_AF-A0A6G3XN66-F1
#
_entry.id   AF-A0A6G3XN66-F1
#
_cell.length_a   1.000
_cell.length_b   1.000
_cell.length_c   1.000
_cell.angle_alpha   90.00
_cell.angle_beta   90.00
_cell.angle_gamma   90.00
#
_symmetry.space_group_name_H-M   'P 1'
#
loop_
_entity.id
_entity.type
_entity.pdbx_description
1 polymer ?
#
loop_
_entity_poly.entity_id
_entity_poly.type
_entity_poly.pdbx_seq_one_letter_code
_entity_poly.pdbx_strand_id
1 'polypeptide(L)'
;AALAGAGALPFALERETPLRAGLFRVVPEGGTGPHHDVLLLVLHHIAGDEWSVRPLLDDLAAALAARSDGRAPGWAPLPLQYADHTLRQRELLGDEADEDSEISRQVRYWRDQLAGLPAELPLPLDRPRRPDTGH
;
A
#
# COMPACT_ATOMS: atom_id res chain seq x y z
N ALA A 1 2.79 23.26 -0.04
CA ALA A 1 1.44 23.10 -0.61
C ALA A 1 1.42 22.05 -1.74
N ALA A 2 2.20 22.22 -2.82
CA ALA A 2 2.19 21.29 -3.97
C ALA A 2 2.54 19.84 -3.61
N LEU A 3 3.61 19.62 -2.83
CA LEU A 3 4.04 18.29 -2.39
C LEU A 3 2.95 17.56 -1.57
N ALA A 4 2.39 18.24 -0.57
CA ALA A 4 1.32 17.69 0.26
C ALA A 4 0.03 17.41 -0.54
N GLY A 5 -0.32 18.29 -1.48
CA GLY A 5 -1.47 18.09 -2.37
C GLY A 5 -1.30 16.84 -3.24
N ALA A 6 -0.10 16.62 -3.81
CA ALA A 6 0.19 15.45 -4.63
C ALA A 6 0.09 14.13 -3.84
N GLY A 7 0.51 14.13 -2.57
CA GLY A 7 0.42 12.96 -1.69
C GLY A 7 -1.01 12.57 -1.29
N ALA A 8 -1.93 13.53 -1.28
CA ALA A 8 -3.31 13.34 -0.81
C ALA A 8 -4.32 13.00 -1.91
N LEU A 9 -3.88 13.00 -3.18
CA LEU A 9 -4.78 12.67 -4.28
C LEU A 9 -5.25 11.21 -4.14
N PRO A 10 -6.54 10.89 -4.38
CA PRO A 10 -6.98 9.51 -4.42
C PRO A 10 -6.42 8.78 -5.65
N PHE A 11 -6.53 7.45 -5.64
CA PHE A 11 -6.27 6.59 -6.79
C PHE A 11 -7.59 6.07 -7.34
N ALA A 12 -7.74 6.04 -8.66
CA ALA A 12 -8.79 5.27 -9.32
C ALA A 12 -8.27 3.86 -9.66
N LEU A 13 -8.33 2.94 -8.69
CA LEU A 13 -7.66 1.62 -8.74
C LEU A 13 -8.06 0.76 -9.95
N GLU A 14 -9.22 1.02 -10.52
CA GLU A 14 -9.74 0.33 -11.70
C GLU A 14 -9.00 0.72 -12.99
N ARG A 15 -8.28 1.85 -12.98
CA ARG A 15 -7.68 2.46 -14.17
C ARG A 15 -6.24 2.91 -13.97
N GLU A 16 -5.78 2.99 -12.74
CA GLU A 16 -4.47 3.55 -12.38
C GLU A 16 -3.61 2.51 -11.66
N THR A 17 -2.32 2.47 -12.01
CA THR A 17 -1.33 1.73 -11.24
C THR A 17 -1.28 2.30 -9.81
N PRO A 18 -1.29 1.47 -8.75
CA PRO A 18 -1.33 1.91 -7.35
C PRO A 18 -0.02 2.54 -6.85
N LEU A 19 0.78 3.14 -7.74
CA LEU A 19 2.03 3.84 -7.46
C LEU A 19 2.08 5.13 -8.29
N ARG A 20 2.31 6.26 -7.64
CA ARG A 20 2.62 7.55 -8.29
C ARG A 20 3.98 8.05 -7.85
N ALA A 21 4.72 8.62 -8.80
CA ALA A 21 5.99 9.27 -8.55
C ALA A 21 5.93 10.73 -9.00
N GLY A 22 6.48 11.65 -8.21
CA GLY A 22 6.61 13.06 -8.56
C GLY A 22 7.97 13.59 -8.15
N LEU A 23 8.66 14.29 -9.05
CA LEU A 23 9.92 14.96 -8.75
C LEU A 23 9.67 16.46 -8.60
N PHE A 24 9.98 16.99 -7.43
CA PHE A 24 9.75 18.39 -7.08
C PHE A 24 11.09 19.09 -6.90
N ARG A 25 11.31 20.17 -7.65
CA ARG A 25 12.45 21.05 -7.40
C ARG A 25 12.11 22.05 -6.31
N VAL A 26 12.93 22.07 -5.27
CA VAL A 26 12.84 23.00 -4.15
C VAL A 26 13.87 24.10 -4.35
N VAL A 27 13.35 25.32 -4.54
CA VAL A 27 14.15 26.54 -4.74
C VAL A 27 14.09 27.36 -3.45
N PRO A 28 15.24 27.84 -2.93
CA PRO A 28 15.24 28.70 -1.74
C PRO A 28 14.52 30.02 -2.00
N GLU A 29 13.88 30.55 -0.96
CA GLU A 29 13.25 31.87 -1.02
C GLU A 29 14.29 32.93 -1.38
N GLY A 30 14.00 33.73 -2.41
CA GLY A 30 14.94 34.72 -2.97
C GLY A 30 15.78 34.22 -4.14
N GLY A 31 15.72 32.92 -4.50
CA GLY A 31 16.34 32.39 -5.72
C GLY A 31 17.88 32.29 -5.70
N THR A 32 18.52 32.72 -4.61
CA THR A 32 19.97 32.67 -4.41
C THR A 32 20.32 31.57 -3.41
N GLY A 33 20.74 30.42 -3.93
CA GLY A 33 21.19 29.28 -3.12
C GLY A 33 21.09 27.95 -3.88
N PRO A 34 21.66 26.86 -3.34
CA PRO A 34 21.54 25.55 -3.95
C PRO A 34 20.07 25.10 -3.98
N HIS A 35 19.68 24.45 -5.07
CA HIS A 35 18.38 23.79 -5.16
C HIS A 35 18.50 22.35 -4.65
N HIS A 36 17.40 21.82 -4.13
CA HIS A 36 17.27 20.42 -3.78
C HIS A 36 16.11 19.81 -4.56
N ASP A 37 16.27 18.59 -5.03
CA ASP A 37 15.18 17.85 -5.66
C ASP A 37 14.60 16.85 -4.65
N VAL A 38 13.27 16.76 -4.60
CA VAL A 38 12.51 15.86 -3.73
C VAL A 38 11.74 14.87 -4.59
N LEU A 39 12.03 13.58 -4.42
CA LEU A 39 11.24 12.51 -5.03
C LEU A 39 10.12 12.11 -4.07
N LEU A 40 8.88 12.31 -4.49
CA LEU A 40 7.69 11.78 -3.83
C LEU A 40 7.30 10.45 -4.48
N LEU A 41 7.15 9.42 -3.67
CA LEU A 41 6.50 8.16 -4.05
C LEU A 41 5.25 7.99 -3.20
N VAL A 42 4.12 7.76 -3.84
CA VAL A 42 2.84 7.47 -3.19
C VAL A 42 2.44 6.07 -3.63
N LEU A 43 2.42 5.12 -2.69
CA LEU A 43 2.00 3.74 -2.89
C LEU A 43 0.64 3.55 -2.21
N HIS A 44 -0.34 3.04 -2.93
CA HIS A 44 -1.61 2.65 -2.34
C HIS A 44 -1.40 1.35 -1.54
N HIS A 45 -1.90 1.30 -0.30
CA HIS A 45 -1.71 0.15 0.61
C HIS A 45 -2.21 -1.21 0.08
N ILE A 46 -3.05 -1.20 -0.97
CA ILE A 46 -3.47 -2.44 -1.66
C ILE A 46 -2.31 -3.17 -2.34
N ALA A 47 -1.24 -2.44 -2.70
CA ALA A 47 -0.11 -2.97 -3.46
C ALA A 47 1.19 -3.05 -2.64
N GLY A 48 1.17 -2.62 -1.38
CA GLY A 48 2.29 -2.75 -0.49
C GLY A 48 1.95 -2.34 0.93
N ASP A 49 2.67 -2.97 1.85
CA ASP A 49 2.61 -2.72 3.29
C ASP A 49 3.90 -2.03 3.75
N GLU A 50 4.02 -1.85 5.07
CA GLU A 50 5.19 -1.24 5.69
C GLU A 50 6.47 -2.04 5.43
N TRP A 51 6.36 -3.37 5.25
CA TRP A 51 7.51 -4.22 4.92
C TRP A 51 7.96 -3.99 3.47
N SER A 52 7.03 -3.74 2.56
CA SER A 52 7.25 -3.55 1.13
C SER A 52 7.97 -2.24 0.80
N VAL A 53 7.96 -1.25 1.70
CA VAL A 53 8.62 0.05 1.46
C VAL A 53 10.14 -0.10 1.31
N ARG A 54 10.78 -0.90 2.16
CA ARG A 54 12.23 -1.08 2.13
C ARG A 54 12.73 -1.70 0.81
N PRO A 55 12.24 -2.87 0.35
CA PRO A 55 12.69 -3.47 -0.90
C PRO A 55 12.38 -2.57 -2.10
N LEU A 56 11.25 -1.84 -2.11
CA LEU A 56 10.95 -0.86 -3.16
C LEU A 56 12.04 0.21 -3.29
N LEU A 57 12.49 0.77 -2.16
CA LEU A 57 13.53 1.81 -2.16
C LEU A 57 14.91 1.25 -2.52
N ASP A 58 15.24 0.04 -2.06
CA ASP A 58 16.50 -0.63 -2.39
C ASP A 58 16.57 -0.93 -3.90
N ASP A 59 15.47 -1.44 -4.49
CA ASP A 59 15.36 -1.67 -5.93
C ASP A 59 15.43 -0.36 -6.70
N LEU A 60 14.73 0.69 -6.25
CA LEU A 60 14.82 2.00 -6.91
C LEU A 60 16.25 2.55 -6.91
N ALA A 61 16.97 2.44 -5.78
CA ALA A 61 18.36 2.87 -5.68
C ALA A 61 19.27 2.07 -6.64
N ALA A 62 19.11 0.75 -6.68
CA ALA A 62 19.85 -0.11 -7.60
C ALA A 62 19.57 0.24 -9.07
N ALA A 63 18.30 0.53 -9.40
CA ALA A 63 17.91 0.92 -10.74
C ALA A 63 18.47 2.29 -11.14
N LEU A 64 18.42 3.28 -10.23
CA LEU A 64 18.99 4.61 -10.46
C LEU A 64 20.51 4.55 -10.68
N ALA A 65 21.22 3.74 -9.89
CA ALA A 65 22.66 3.54 -10.07
C ALA A 65 22.98 2.92 -11.43
N ALA A 66 22.28 1.83 -11.80
CA ALA A 66 22.49 1.18 -13.09
C ALA A 66 22.18 2.11 -14.28
N ARG A 67 21.10 2.90 -14.19
CA ARG A 67 20.70 3.81 -15.25
C ARG A 67 21.64 5.01 -15.38
N SER A 68 22.24 5.47 -14.28
CA SER A 68 23.28 6.52 -14.30
C SER A 68 24.53 6.07 -15.08
N ASP A 69 24.83 4.77 -15.08
CA ASP A 69 25.90 4.16 -15.86
C ASP A 69 25.49 3.80 -17.30
N GLY A 70 24.27 4.16 -17.74
CA GLY A 70 23.76 3.85 -19.08
C GLY A 70 23.38 2.38 -19.31
N ARG A 71 23.25 1.57 -18.25
CA ARG A 71 22.92 0.13 -18.33
C ARG A 71 21.56 -0.16 -17.70
N ALA A 72 21.06 -1.37 -17.93
CA ALA A 72 19.85 -1.86 -17.26
C ALA A 72 20.16 -2.41 -15.86
N PRO A 73 19.20 -2.37 -14.92
CA PRO A 73 19.33 -3.06 -13.64
C PRO A 73 19.47 -4.57 -13.88
N GLY A 74 20.42 -5.21 -13.20
CA GLY A 74 20.77 -6.62 -13.39
C GLY A 74 20.07 -7.56 -12.42
N TRP A 75 18.74 -7.45 -12.28
CA TRP A 75 17.99 -8.27 -11.33
C TRP A 75 17.74 -9.68 -11.87
N ALA A 76 17.82 -10.67 -10.98
CA ALA A 76 17.25 -11.97 -11.24
C ALA A 76 15.71 -11.85 -11.15
N PRO A 77 14.95 -12.54 -12.03
CA PRO A 77 13.50 -12.60 -11.90
C PRO A 77 13.10 -13.11 -10.52
N LEU A 78 12.09 -12.48 -9.90
CA LEU A 78 11.54 -12.97 -8.64
C LEU A 78 10.93 -14.36 -8.86
N PRO A 79 11.22 -15.35 -8.00
CA PRO A 79 10.72 -16.72 -8.15
C PRO A 79 9.21 -16.82 -7.93
N LEU A 80 8.61 -15.82 -7.29
CA LEU A 80 7.18 -15.72 -7.02
C LEU A 80 6.70 -14.29 -7.28
N GLN A 81 5.52 -14.18 -7.87
CA GLN A 81 4.76 -12.94 -7.98
C GLN A 81 3.64 -12.90 -6.95
N TYR A 82 3.10 -11.72 -6.68
CA TYR A 82 1.96 -11.58 -5.77
C TYR A 82 0.73 -12.36 -6.26
N ALA A 83 0.56 -12.51 -7.58
CA ALA A 83 -0.49 -13.35 -8.16
C ALA A 83 -0.36 -14.83 -7.75
N ASP A 84 0.86 -15.35 -7.63
CA ASP A 84 1.08 -16.73 -7.18
C ASP A 84 0.70 -16.89 -5.70
N HIS A 85 0.98 -15.86 -4.90
CA HIS A 85 0.55 -15.82 -3.50
C HIS A 85 -0.97 -15.84 -3.39
N THR A 86 -1.70 -15.01 -4.16
CA THR A 86 -3.17 -14.94 -4.07
C THR A 86 -3.84 -16.22 -4.55
N LEU A 87 -3.32 -16.86 -5.60
CA LEU A 87 -3.81 -18.16 -6.06
C LEU A 87 -3.59 -19.24 -5.00
N ARG A 88 -2.38 -19.32 -4.43
CA ARG A 88 -2.08 -20.26 -3.34
C ARG A 88 -2.95 -20.01 -2.11
N GLN A 89 -3.18 -18.75 -1.74
CA GLN A 89 -4.03 -18.41 -0.61
C GLN A 89 -5.46 -18.93 -0.83
N ARG A 90 -6.02 -18.74 -2.03
CA ARG A 90 -7.35 -19.25 -2.37
C ARG A 90 -7.41 -20.78 -2.31
N GLU A 91 -6.39 -21.46 -2.83
CA GLU A 91 -6.30 -22.92 -2.78
C GLU A 91 -6.22 -23.44 -1.34
N LEU A 92 -5.43 -22.79 -0.48
CA LEU A 92 -5.27 -23.17 0.94
C LEU A 92 -6.56 -22.93 1.74
N LEU A 93 -7.27 -21.84 1.47
CA LEU A 93 -8.50 -21.48 2.17
C LEU A 93 -9.67 -22.37 1.77
N GLY A 94 -9.73 -22.80 0.50
CA GLY A 94 -10.82 -23.63 -0.02
C GLY A 94 -12.10 -22.83 -0.26
N ASP A 95 -13.23 -23.53 -0.31
CA ASP A 95 -14.55 -22.96 -0.61
C ASP A 95 -15.31 -22.61 0.68
N GLU A 96 -15.91 -21.42 0.74
CA GLU A 96 -16.77 -20.99 1.86
C GLU A 96 -18.07 -21.81 1.96
N ALA A 97 -18.51 -22.44 0.87
CA ALA A 97 -19.68 -23.32 0.86
C ALA A 97 -19.39 -24.73 1.41
N ASP A 98 -18.12 -25.10 1.55
CA ASP A 98 -17.71 -26.37 2.14
C ASP A 98 -17.49 -26.18 3.66
N GLU A 99 -18.27 -26.89 4.48
CA GLU A 99 -18.21 -26.76 5.94
C GLU A 99 -16.88 -27.25 6.53
N ASP A 100 -16.19 -28.15 5.82
CA ASP A 100 -14.91 -28.74 6.22
C ASP A 100 -13.70 -27.95 5.70
N SER A 101 -13.92 -26.89 4.90
CA SER A 101 -12.84 -26.05 4.40
C SER A 101 -12.15 -25.24 5.50
N GLU A 102 -10.90 -24.86 5.22
CA GLU A 102 -10.10 -24.05 6.15
C GLU A 102 -10.72 -22.67 6.37
N ILE A 103 -11.28 -22.05 5.32
CA ILE A 103 -11.98 -20.77 5.45
C ILE A 103 -13.22 -20.87 6.34
N SER A 104 -14.05 -21.91 6.16
CA SER A 104 -15.22 -22.15 7.01
C SER A 104 -14.83 -22.37 8.47
N ARG A 105 -13.74 -23.12 8.71
CA ARG A 105 -13.18 -23.33 10.05
C ARG A 105 -12.72 -22.02 10.70
N GLN A 106 -11.95 -21.21 9.98
CA GLN A 106 -11.43 -19.93 10.50
C GLN A 106 -12.57 -18.93 10.74
N VAL A 107 -13.56 -18.86 9.84
CA VAL A 107 -14.72 -17.98 10.01
C VAL A 107 -15.53 -18.37 11.24
N ARG A 108 -15.80 -19.66 11.48
CA ARG A 108 -16.47 -20.13 12.72
C ARG A 108 -15.69 -19.71 13.95
N TYR A 109 -14.38 -19.98 13.97
CA TYR A 109 -13.51 -19.62 15.08
C TYR A 109 -13.58 -18.11 15.38
N TRP A 110 -13.42 -17.25 14.38
CA TRP A 110 -13.43 -15.80 14.59
C TRP A 110 -14.80 -15.26 14.96
N ARG A 111 -15.89 -15.84 14.43
CA ARG A 111 -17.25 -15.50 14.89
C ARG A 111 -17.43 -15.75 16.37
N ASP A 112 -16.96 -16.90 16.87
CA ASP A 112 -17.05 -17.24 18.28
C ASP A 112 -16.14 -16.35 19.14
N GLN A 113 -14.90 -16.09 18.71
CA GLN A 113 -13.96 -15.25 19.46
C GLN A 113 -14.40 -13.78 19.54
N LEU A 114 -15.04 -13.27 18.50
CA LEU A 114 -15.48 -11.88 18.43
C LEU A 114 -16.95 -11.70 18.90
N ALA A 115 -17.60 -12.78 19.35
CA ALA A 115 -18.97 -12.74 19.80
C ALA A 115 -19.15 -11.81 21.02
N GLY A 116 -20.14 -10.92 20.93
CA GLY A 116 -20.46 -9.99 22.01
C GLY A 116 -19.51 -8.80 22.16
N LEU A 117 -18.53 -8.63 21.26
CA LEU A 117 -17.75 -7.40 21.23
C LEU A 117 -18.64 -6.19 20.93
N PRO A 118 -18.37 -5.04 21.58
CA PRO A 118 -19.09 -3.82 21.26
C PRO A 118 -18.77 -3.38 19.83
N ALA A 119 -19.77 -2.87 19.12
CA ALA A 119 -19.58 -2.31 17.78
C ALA A 119 -18.62 -1.11 17.79
N GLU A 120 -18.55 -0.39 18.91
CA GLU A 120 -17.70 0.79 19.08
C GLU A 120 -17.05 0.79 20.46
N LEU A 121 -15.78 1.20 20.51
CA LEU A 121 -15.10 1.47 21.77
C LEU A 121 -15.58 2.81 22.33
N PRO A 122 -15.91 2.90 23.64
CA PRO A 122 -16.36 4.15 24.27
C PRO A 122 -15.16 5.06 24.55
N LEU A 123 -14.58 5.61 23.50
CA LEU A 123 -13.48 6.56 23.59
C LEU A 123 -14.02 7.97 23.89
N PRO A 124 -13.27 8.80 24.63
CA PRO A 124 -13.64 10.20 24.84
C PRO A 124 -13.40 10.99 23.56
N LEU A 125 -14.36 10.93 22.62
CA LEU A 125 -14.26 11.61 21.34
C LEU A 125 -14.58 13.10 21.50
N ASP A 126 -13.74 13.96 20.91
CA ASP A 126 -13.97 15.41 20.87
C ASP A 126 -15.18 15.80 20.00
N ARG A 127 -15.61 14.92 19.10
CA ARG A 127 -16.76 15.12 18.21
C ARG A 127 -17.57 13.84 18.07
N PRO A 128 -18.90 13.93 17.94
CA PRO A 128 -19.72 12.75 17.68
C PRO A 128 -19.31 12.13 16.34
N ARG A 129 -19.24 10.80 16.32
CA ARG A 129 -19.06 10.04 15.08
C ARG A 129 -20.27 10.33 14.17
N ARG A 130 -20.02 10.71 12.91
CA ARG A 130 -21.12 10.86 11.94
C ARG A 130 -21.73 9.47 11.72
N PRO A 131 -23.08 9.36 11.68
CA PRO A 131 -23.72 8.09 11.37
C PRO A 131 -23.22 7.61 10.00
N ASP A 132 -23.06 6.30 9.88
CA ASP A 132 -22.66 5.65 8.64
C ASP A 132 -23.73 5.93 7.58
N THR A 133 -23.45 6.88 6.69
CA THR A 133 -24.21 7.07 5.45
C THR A 133 -23.69 6.04 4.47
N GLY A 134 -24.11 4.78 4.67
CA GLY A 134 -23.64 3.65 3.88
C GLY A 134 -23.69 3.93 2.37
N HIS A 135 -22.68 3.43 1.67
CA HIS A 135 -22.64 3.30 0.22
C HIS A 135 -23.41 2.06 -0.23
#